data_AF-A0A418RNY8-F1
#
_entry.id   AF-A0A418RNY8-F1
#
_cell.length_a   1.000
_cell.length_b   1.000
_cell.length_c   1.000
_cell.angle_alpha   90.00
_cell.angle_beta   90.00
_cell.angle_gamma   90.00
#
_symmetry.space_group_name_H-M   'P 1'
#
loop_
_entity.id
_entity.type
_entity.pdbx_description
1 polymer ?
#
loop_
_entity_poly.entity_id
_entity_poly.type
_entity_poly.pdbx_seq_one_letter_code
_entity_poly.pdbx_strand_id
1 'polypeptide(L)'
;MKIVFDTNIILDVLLIREPFAQMSINLFDAVVSKEVDGYLCATTLTTMDYLVAKRQDKQRARTLVGQLLELFSVAEVNEVVLAKAVLSDFSDFEDAVLYEASCYAGVDSIVTRNGKDFKTALLPVFSPDELWQQIQQGINK
;
A
#
# COMPACT_ATOMS: atom_id res chain seq x y z
N MET A 1 4.57 -3.02 -13.62
CA MET A 1 5.17 -3.47 -12.34
C MET A 1 4.11 -3.39 -11.29
N LYS A 2 3.81 -4.48 -10.59
CA LYS A 2 2.76 -4.60 -9.58
C LYS A 2 3.32 -4.29 -8.20
N ILE A 3 2.73 -3.33 -7.51
CA ILE A 3 3.27 -2.83 -6.24
C ILE A 3 2.17 -2.74 -5.21
N VAL A 4 2.38 -3.34 -4.04
CA VAL A 4 1.52 -3.08 -2.88
C VAL A 4 1.99 -1.82 -2.16
N PHE A 5 1.05 -0.91 -1.93
CA PHE A 5 1.28 0.31 -1.17
C PHE A 5 0.91 0.05 0.29
N ASP A 6 1.85 0.34 1.19
CA ASP A 6 1.58 0.41 2.63
C ASP A 6 0.46 1.42 2.93
N THR A 7 -0.42 1.06 3.86
CA THR A 7 -1.46 1.91 4.44
C THR A 7 -0.97 3.34 4.73
N ASN A 8 0.25 3.50 5.24
CA ASN A 8 0.81 4.82 5.55
C ASN A 8 0.95 5.72 4.32
N ILE A 9 1.33 5.17 3.16
CA ILE A 9 1.51 5.96 1.93
C ILE A 9 0.17 6.56 1.49
N ILE A 10 -0.90 5.79 1.61
CA ILE A 10 -2.26 6.27 1.32
C ILE A 10 -2.68 7.36 2.32
N LEU A 11 -2.38 7.18 3.61
CA LEU A 11 -2.64 8.19 4.63
C LEU A 11 -1.86 9.48 4.40
N ASP A 12 -0.63 9.39 3.88
CA ASP A 12 0.21 10.56 3.64
C ASP A 12 -0.39 11.46 2.54
N VAL A 13 -1.02 10.87 1.52
CA VAL A 13 -1.79 11.60 0.49
C VAL A 13 -3.09 12.17 1.10
N LEU A 14 -3.88 11.32 1.76
CA LEU A 14 -5.22 11.71 2.23
C LEU A 14 -5.20 12.78 3.33
N LEU A 15 -4.16 12.78 4.16
CA LEU A 15 -4.03 13.69 5.30
C LEU A 15 -2.98 14.77 5.07
N ILE A 16 -2.32 14.80 3.91
CA ILE A 16 -1.24 15.74 3.57
C ILE A 16 -0.17 15.75 4.68
N ARG A 17 0.41 14.57 4.95
CA ARG A 17 1.39 14.41 6.04
C ARG A 17 2.79 14.82 5.60
N GLU A 18 3.20 16.02 5.96
CA GLU A 18 4.58 16.46 5.74
C GLU A 18 5.58 15.69 6.62
N PRO A 19 6.78 15.35 6.12
CA PRO A 19 7.33 15.67 4.78
C PRO A 19 7.00 14.63 3.68
N PHE A 20 6.14 13.65 3.96
CA PHE A 20 5.92 12.46 3.11
C PHE A 20 4.88 12.66 1.99
N ALA A 21 4.04 13.68 2.14
CA ALA A 21 2.89 13.92 1.26
C ALA A 21 3.29 14.03 -0.20
N GLN A 22 4.27 14.88 -0.53
CA GLN A 22 4.64 15.14 -1.92
C GLN A 22 5.13 13.88 -2.64
N MET A 23 5.99 13.09 -1.99
CA MET A 23 6.49 11.86 -2.61
C MET A 23 5.38 10.82 -2.76
N SER A 24 4.50 10.70 -1.76
CA SER A 24 3.36 9.79 -1.84
C SER A 24 2.37 10.18 -2.94
N ILE A 25 2.16 11.48 -3.17
CA ILE A 25 1.36 12.01 -4.28
C ILE A 25 1.97 11.60 -5.61
N ASN A 26 3.28 11.78 -5.79
CA ASN A 26 3.96 11.39 -7.04
C ASN A 26 3.78 9.89 -7.34
N LEU A 27 3.88 9.03 -6.33
CA LEU A 27 3.65 7.59 -6.51
C LEU A 27 2.18 7.26 -6.81
N PHE A 28 1.24 8.01 -6.24
CA PHE A 28 -0.18 7.88 -6.54
C PHE A 28 -0.48 8.29 -7.99
N ASP A 29 0.13 9.37 -8.47
CA ASP A 29 0.03 9.84 -9.85
C ASP A 29 0.60 8.81 -10.84
N ALA A 30 1.65 8.07 -10.47
CA ALA A 30 2.18 6.96 -11.27
C ALA A 30 1.17 5.80 -11.43
N VAL A 31 0.35 5.53 -10.39
CA VAL A 31 -0.75 4.56 -10.48
C VAL A 31 -1.84 5.08 -11.41
N VAL A 32 -2.26 6.33 -11.23
CA VAL A 32 -3.29 6.97 -12.08
C VAL A 32 -2.87 6.99 -13.55
N SER A 33 -1.59 7.26 -13.81
CA SER A 33 -1.00 7.32 -15.14
C SER A 33 -0.64 5.94 -15.71
N LYS A 34 -0.90 4.86 -14.96
CA LYS A 34 -0.62 3.47 -15.33
C LYS A 34 0.86 3.17 -15.60
N GLU A 35 1.76 3.93 -15.00
CA GLU A 35 3.21 3.64 -15.01
C GLU A 35 3.53 2.43 -14.12
N VAL A 36 2.71 2.24 -13.07
CA VAL A 36 2.73 1.06 -12.19
C VAL A 36 1.32 0.56 -11.92
N ASP A 37 1.19 -0.74 -11.68
CA ASP A 37 -0.06 -1.36 -11.26
C ASP A 37 -0.12 -1.32 -9.73
N GLY A 38 -0.90 -0.39 -9.17
CA GLY A 38 -1.04 -0.22 -7.73
C GLY A 38 -1.97 -1.25 -7.08
N TYR A 39 -1.54 -1.81 -5.96
CA TYR A 39 -2.33 -2.73 -5.12
C TYR A 39 -2.45 -2.17 -3.70
N LEU A 40 -3.59 -2.43 -3.07
CA LEU A 40 -3.83 -2.19 -1.64
C LEU A 40 -4.20 -3.48 -0.94
N CYS A 41 -3.65 -3.70 0.26
CA CYS A 41 -4.14 -4.77 1.11
C CYS A 41 -5.61 -4.52 1.45
N ALA A 42 -6.43 -5.58 1.49
CA ALA A 42 -7.85 -5.44 1.85
C ALA A 42 -8.05 -4.75 3.20
N THR A 43 -7.13 -4.95 4.16
CA THR A 43 -7.15 -4.27 5.46
C THR A 43 -6.97 -2.76 5.34
N THR A 44 -6.11 -2.28 4.42
CA THR A 44 -5.91 -0.84 4.16
C THR A 44 -7.23 -0.15 3.82
N LEU A 45 -8.08 -0.76 3.00
CA LEU A 45 -9.40 -0.21 2.65
C LEU A 45 -10.32 -0.11 3.88
N THR A 46 -10.33 -1.13 4.74
CA THR A 46 -11.12 -1.10 5.98
C THR A 46 -10.59 -0.05 6.97
N THR A 47 -9.26 0.14 7.01
CA THR A 47 -8.62 1.19 7.82
C THR A 47 -8.99 2.58 7.30
N MET A 48 -9.02 2.79 5.97
CA MET A 48 -9.46 4.06 5.39
C MET A 48 -10.92 4.37 5.71
N ASP A 49 -11.82 3.38 5.57
CA ASP A 49 -13.24 3.53 5.93
C ASP A 49 -13.39 3.95 7.39
N TYR A 50 -12.71 3.24 8.30
CA TYR A 50 -12.76 3.52 9.73
C TYR A 50 -12.24 4.93 10.07
N LEU A 51 -11.04 5.28 9.58
CA LEU A 51 -10.39 6.54 9.92
C LEU A 51 -11.15 7.74 9.38
N VAL A 52 -11.64 7.68 8.14
CA VAL A 52 -12.41 8.78 7.54
C VAL A 52 -13.79 8.89 8.17
N ALA A 53 -14.49 7.77 8.41
CA ALA A 53 -15.80 7.80 9.06
C ALA A 53 -15.72 8.40 10.47
N LYS A 54 -14.61 8.15 11.19
CA LYS A 54 -14.38 8.69 12.54
C LYS A 54 -14.09 10.19 12.55
N ARG A 55 -13.43 10.72 11.52
CA ARG A 55 -13.04 12.14 11.44
C ARG A 55 -14.09 13.01 10.73
N GLN A 56 -14.83 12.42 9.81
CA GLN A 56 -15.81 13.11 8.97
C GLN A 56 -17.16 12.42 9.11
N ASP A 57 -17.55 11.63 8.10
CA ASP A 57 -18.81 10.90 8.08
C ASP A 57 -18.70 9.63 7.24
N LYS A 58 -19.67 8.72 7.41
CA LYS A 58 -19.70 7.43 6.72
C LYS A 58 -19.83 7.57 5.20
N GLN A 59 -20.50 8.61 4.71
CA GLN A 59 -20.71 8.80 3.28
C GLN A 59 -19.39 9.11 2.59
N ARG A 60 -18.63 10.06 3.13
CA ARG A 60 -17.30 10.42 2.63
C ARG A 60 -16.30 9.26 2.71
N ALA A 61 -16.37 8.46 3.78
CA ALA A 61 -15.57 7.24 3.90
C ALA A 61 -15.84 6.25 2.75
N ARG A 62 -17.12 5.99 2.44
CA ARG A 62 -17.50 5.10 1.33
C ARG A 62 -17.14 5.67 -0.03
N THR A 63 -17.29 6.99 -0.24
CA THR A 63 -16.84 7.64 -1.47
C THR A 63 -15.33 7.44 -1.68
N LEU A 64 -14.52 7.67 -0.64
CA LEU A 64 -13.07 7.46 -0.71
C LEU A 64 -12.72 6.00 -1.03
N VAL A 65 -13.30 5.04 -0.32
CA VAL A 65 -13.03 3.60 -0.57
C VAL A 65 -13.41 3.23 -2.01
N GLY A 66 -14.52 3.75 -2.53
CA GLY A 66 -14.91 3.59 -3.94
C GLY A 66 -13.84 4.12 -4.90
N GLN A 67 -13.34 5.32 -4.67
CA GLN A 67 -12.27 5.91 -5.49
C GLN A 67 -10.98 5.09 -5.44
N LEU A 68 -10.60 4.57 -4.26
CA LEU A 68 -9.43 3.70 -4.14
C LEU A 68 -9.62 2.39 -4.93
N LEU A 69 -10.82 1.81 -4.92
CA LEU A 69 -11.14 0.59 -5.69
C LEU A 69 -11.19 0.82 -7.21
N GLU A 70 -11.43 2.04 -7.67
CA GLU A 70 -11.35 2.40 -9.09
C GLU A 70 -9.89 2.52 -9.58
N LEU A 71 -8.97 2.90 -8.69
CA LEU A 71 -7.58 3.19 -9.02
C LEU A 71 -6.62 2.03 -8.71
N PHE A 72 -6.88 1.27 -7.66
CA PHE A 72 -6.01 0.19 -7.17
C PHE A 72 -6.68 -1.17 -7.30
N SER A 73 -5.86 -2.17 -7.59
CA SER A 73 -6.23 -3.57 -7.38
C SER A 73 -6.18 -3.92 -5.88
N VAL A 74 -6.82 -5.01 -5.48
CA VAL A 74 -6.83 -5.45 -4.08
C VAL A 74 -5.94 -6.68 -3.90
N ALA A 75 -5.00 -6.61 -2.97
CA ALA A 75 -4.33 -7.78 -2.43
C ALA A 75 -5.27 -8.44 -1.41
N GLU A 76 -5.81 -9.60 -1.80
CA GLU A 76 -6.80 -10.34 -1.03
C GLU A 76 -6.22 -10.84 0.31
N VAL A 77 -7.03 -10.74 1.36
CA VAL A 77 -6.74 -11.37 2.66
C VAL A 77 -7.73 -12.51 2.87
N ASN A 78 -7.22 -13.72 2.99
CA ASN A 78 -7.99 -14.93 3.24
C ASN A 78 -7.33 -15.79 4.33
N GLU A 79 -7.89 -16.97 4.61
CA GLU A 79 -7.39 -17.86 5.65
C GLU A 79 -5.92 -18.23 5.48
N VAL A 80 -5.46 -18.44 4.24
CA VAL A 80 -4.06 -18.78 3.95
C VAL A 80 -3.13 -17.62 4.30
N VAL A 81 -3.50 -16.40 3.92
CA VAL A 81 -2.74 -15.18 4.26
C VAL A 81 -2.66 -15.00 5.77
N LEU A 82 -3.79 -15.11 6.48
CA LEU A 82 -3.85 -14.93 7.92
C LEU A 82 -3.07 -16.02 8.68
N ALA A 83 -3.18 -17.27 8.25
CA ALA A 83 -2.45 -18.38 8.87
C ALA A 83 -0.94 -18.21 8.74
N LYS A 84 -0.45 -17.76 7.58
CA LYS A 84 0.97 -17.44 7.41
C LYS A 84 1.40 -16.23 8.22
N ALA A 85 0.60 -15.17 8.24
CA ALA A 85 0.91 -13.96 9.01
C ALA A 85 1.07 -14.26 10.50
N VAL A 86 0.19 -15.10 11.08
CA VAL A 86 0.27 -15.52 12.50
C VAL A 86 1.54 -16.32 12.82
N LEU A 87 2.06 -17.07 11.85
CA LEU A 87 3.27 -17.90 12.00
C LEU A 87 4.56 -17.16 11.61
N SER A 88 4.46 -15.92 11.17
CA SER A 88 5.59 -15.14 10.67
C SER A 88 6.42 -14.53 11.80
N ASP A 89 7.66 -14.16 11.48
CA ASP A 89 8.57 -13.47 12.39
C ASP A 89 8.35 -11.94 12.42
N PHE A 90 7.31 -11.43 11.75
CA PHE A 90 6.95 -10.01 11.81
C PHE A 90 6.46 -9.64 13.21
N SER A 91 6.98 -8.55 13.77
CA SER A 91 6.56 -8.08 15.10
C SER A 91 5.18 -7.42 15.10
N ASP A 92 4.80 -6.80 13.98
CA ASP A 92 3.50 -6.18 13.80
C ASP A 92 2.61 -7.06 12.90
N PHE A 93 1.40 -7.34 13.36
CA PHE A 93 0.50 -8.24 12.66
C PHE A 93 -0.12 -7.60 11.41
N GLU A 94 -0.31 -6.28 11.37
CA GLU A 94 -0.79 -5.59 10.17
C GLU A 94 0.25 -5.69 9.06
N ASP A 95 1.53 -5.46 9.39
CA ASP A 95 2.63 -5.63 8.43
C ASP A 95 2.76 -7.08 7.96
N ALA A 96 2.60 -8.06 8.86
CA ALA A 96 2.59 -9.49 8.51
C ALA A 96 1.48 -9.82 7.51
N VAL A 97 0.25 -9.34 7.75
CA VAL A 97 -0.90 -9.57 6.86
C VAL A 97 -0.70 -8.87 5.53
N LEU A 98 -0.22 -7.63 5.52
CA LEU A 98 0.08 -6.90 4.29
C LEU A 98 1.14 -7.62 3.46
N TYR A 99 2.21 -8.08 4.10
CA TYR A 99 3.28 -8.84 3.42
C TYR A 99 2.75 -10.15 2.83
N GLU A 100 2.04 -10.97 3.61
CA GLU A 100 1.51 -12.24 3.12
C GLU A 100 0.43 -12.06 2.06
N ALA A 101 -0.38 -10.99 2.13
CA ALA A 101 -1.32 -10.61 1.08
C ALA A 101 -0.59 -10.20 -0.20
N SER A 102 0.53 -9.49 -0.08
CA SER A 102 1.40 -9.13 -1.21
C SER A 102 1.96 -10.37 -1.90
N CYS A 103 2.49 -11.32 -1.11
CA CYS A 103 2.97 -12.61 -1.61
C CYS A 103 1.86 -13.40 -2.30
N TYR A 104 0.66 -13.46 -1.71
CA TYR A 104 -0.49 -14.18 -2.26
C TYR A 104 -0.98 -13.56 -3.57
N ALA A 105 -0.98 -12.23 -3.68
CA ALA A 105 -1.37 -11.50 -4.88
C ALA A 105 -0.33 -11.60 -6.02
N GLY A 106 0.87 -12.12 -5.75
CA GLY A 106 1.94 -12.24 -6.74
C GLY A 106 2.41 -10.90 -7.27
N VAL A 107 2.54 -9.90 -6.38
CA VAL A 107 3.09 -8.58 -6.75
C VAL A 107 4.61 -8.61 -6.82
N ASP A 108 5.19 -7.62 -7.50
CA ASP A 108 6.64 -7.55 -7.74
C ASP A 108 7.37 -6.92 -6.54
N SER A 109 6.72 -6.01 -5.81
CA SER A 109 7.34 -5.31 -4.67
C SER A 109 6.32 -4.66 -3.73
N ILE A 110 6.83 -4.14 -2.61
CA ILE A 110 6.09 -3.36 -1.61
C ILE A 110 6.73 -1.97 -1.51
N VAL A 111 5.91 -0.92 -1.40
CA VAL A 111 6.38 0.42 -1.03
C VAL A 111 5.91 0.81 0.37
N THR A 112 6.86 1.18 1.22
CA THR A 112 6.61 1.59 2.60
C THR A 112 7.65 2.60 3.07
N ARG A 113 7.26 3.48 3.99
CA ARG A 113 8.21 4.35 4.72
C ARG A 113 8.86 3.65 5.93
N ASN A 114 8.44 2.43 6.25
CA ASN A 114 8.82 1.66 7.42
C ASN A 114 9.63 0.41 7.06
N GLY A 115 10.51 0.47 6.06
CA GLY A 115 11.22 -0.72 5.54
C GLY A 115 11.97 -1.57 6.59
N LYS A 116 12.34 -0.98 7.73
CA LYS A 116 12.93 -1.70 8.88
C LYS A 116 12.02 -2.77 9.50
N ASP A 117 10.71 -2.67 9.28
CA ASP A 117 9.70 -3.59 9.82
C ASP A 117 9.52 -4.81 8.87
N PHE A 118 10.12 -4.75 7.67
CA PHE A 118 10.09 -5.79 6.63
C PHE A 118 11.43 -6.52 6.45
N LYS A 119 12.25 -6.63 7.49
CA LYS A 119 13.60 -7.24 7.40
C LYS A 119 13.58 -8.71 6.98
N THR A 120 12.48 -9.42 7.22
CA THR A 120 12.28 -10.83 6.86
C THR A 120 11.59 -10.99 5.51
N ALA A 121 11.27 -9.88 4.84
CA ALA A 121 10.63 -9.91 3.53
C ALA A 121 11.57 -10.49 2.46
N LEU A 122 11.02 -11.38 1.64
CA LEU A 122 11.69 -11.91 0.44
C LEU A 122 11.36 -11.09 -0.79
N LEU A 123 10.20 -10.41 -0.80
CA LEU A 123 9.85 -9.44 -1.83
C LEU A 123 10.73 -8.20 -1.71
N PRO A 124 11.10 -7.57 -2.84
CA PRO A 124 11.69 -6.25 -2.83
C PRO A 124 10.81 -5.24 -2.07
N VAL A 125 11.41 -4.53 -1.13
CA VAL A 125 10.77 -3.47 -0.36
C VAL A 125 11.47 -2.17 -0.66
N PHE A 126 10.72 -1.18 -1.14
CA PHE A 126 11.23 0.14 -1.48
C PHE A 126 10.71 1.19 -0.51
N SER A 127 11.58 2.13 -0.15
CA SER A 127 11.13 3.44 0.29
C SER A 127 10.45 4.20 -0.86
N PRO A 128 9.62 5.22 -0.57
CA PRO A 128 8.98 6.01 -1.61
C PRO A 128 9.97 6.63 -2.60
N ASP A 129 11.10 7.16 -2.12
CA ASP A 129 12.15 7.75 -2.96
C ASP A 129 12.82 6.71 -3.86
N GLU A 130 13.15 5.52 -3.33
CA GLU A 130 13.75 4.44 -4.11
C GLU A 130 12.80 3.96 -5.21
N LEU A 131 11.52 3.78 -4.89
CA LEU A 131 10.54 3.39 -5.89
C LEU A 131 10.38 4.46 -6.98
N TRP A 132 10.31 5.73 -6.59
CA TRP A 132 10.19 6.84 -7.55
C TRP A 132 11.37 6.86 -8.53
N GLN A 133 12.60 6.65 -8.05
CA GLN A 133 13.77 6.55 -8.91
C GLN A 133 13.67 5.36 -9.89
N GLN A 134 13.16 4.21 -9.45
CA GLN A 134 12.95 3.04 -10.33
C GLN A 134 11.94 3.33 -11.44
N ILE A 135 10.82 3.98 -11.10
CA ILE A 135 9.78 4.36 -12.07
C ILE A 135 10.36 5.29 -13.13
N GLN A 136 11.06 6.34 -12.70
CA GLN A 136 11.67 7.33 -13.60
C GLN A 136 12.73 6.72 -14.54
N GLN A 137 13.47 5.70 -14.09
CA GLN A 137 14.43 4.98 -14.95
C GLN A 137 13.75 4.06 -15.97
N GLY A 138 12.57 3.53 -15.65
CA GLY A 138 11.76 2.70 -16.54
C GLY A 138 11.11 3.49 -17.69
N ILE A 139 10.72 4.74 -17.44
CA ILE A 139 10.09 5.62 -18.44
C ILE A 139 11.09 6.12 -19.50
N ASN A 140 12.38 6.20 -19.13
CA ASN A 140 13.44 6.72 -20.01
C ASN A 140 14.11 5.64 -20.89
N LYS A 141 13.52 4.45 -21.01
CA LYS A 141 13.97 3.36 -21.89
C LYS A 141 12.92 3.09 -22.97
#